data_AF-A0A4V2FT36-F1
#
_entry.id   AF-A0A4V2FT36-F1
#
_cell.length_a   1.000
_cell.length_b   1.000
_cell.length_c   1.000
_cell.angle_alpha   90.00
_cell.angle_beta   90.00
_cell.angle_gamma   90.00
#
_symmetry.space_group_name_H-M   'P 1'
#
loop_
_entity.id
_entity.type
_entity.pdbx_description
1 polymer ?
#
loop_
_entity_poly.entity_id
_entity_poly.type
_entity_poly.pdbx_seq_one_letter_code
_entity_poly.pdbx_strand_id
1 'polypeptide(L)'
;MIITIDKNEYTLPRIEDLSIDKGTQIEQIREKDNLKLKDIKRIFTILLDCPLVEINKVEERQIRLLFDNLIFFDNTAQFPVIKSFYINGREFNLIDFENMTVKEFVDLDYFLTQDVYNNYSEILNILYKPIKSKNSNSIYTNTYNRIKSFKNRTLCYSSNETATTKQIKTENQELFKEHISYFQAKIVLFCFLDWKRSIYNDYGLTREEEPTEETEEEIIVAEDNTESMSSYWGFYHILQTVSRSNIIELDVWMQRNIKELLKRIVYEEDKLAFQKK
;
A
#
# COMPACT_ATOMS: atom_id res chain seq x y z
N MET A 1 11.21 8.85 -25.17
CA MET A 1 11.66 10.16 -25.71
C MET A 1 13.16 10.26 -25.50
N ILE A 2 13.93 10.66 -26.51
CA ILE A 2 15.40 10.85 -26.38
C ILE A 2 15.66 12.33 -26.11
N ILE A 3 16.48 12.63 -25.11
CA ILE A 3 16.93 13.96 -24.73
C ILE A 3 18.44 14.02 -24.99
N THR A 4 18.89 14.98 -25.79
CA THR A 4 20.32 15.20 -26.04
C THR A 4 20.80 16.37 -25.18
N ILE A 5 21.83 16.14 -24.37
CA ILE A 5 22.50 17.18 -23.56
C ILE A 5 23.97 17.19 -23.97
N ASP A 6 24.42 18.31 -24.55
CA ASP A 6 25.71 18.43 -25.22
C ASP A 6 25.92 17.37 -26.33
N LYS A 7 26.69 16.31 -26.03
CA LYS A 7 27.00 15.19 -26.93
C LYS A 7 26.47 13.85 -26.42
N ASN A 8 25.81 13.84 -25.27
CA ASN A 8 25.29 12.65 -24.64
C ASN A 8 23.79 12.53 -24.93
N GLU A 9 23.33 11.31 -25.21
CA GLU A 9 21.93 11.00 -25.42
C GLU A 9 21.39 10.24 -24.21
N TYR A 10 20.27 10.72 -23.67
CA TYR A 10 19.57 10.10 -22.55
C TYR A 10 18.18 9.67 -23.00
N THR A 11 17.77 8.47 -22.64
CA THR A 11 16.45 7.97 -22.97
C THR A 11 15.56 8.08 -21.75
N LEU A 12 14.46 8.83 -21.86
CA LEU A 12 13.42 8.77 -20.83
C LEU A 12 12.81 7.36 -20.81
N PRO A 13 12.70 6.73 -19.63
CA PRO A 13 12.05 5.44 -19.50
C PRO A 13 10.60 5.55 -19.93
N ARG A 14 10.00 4.43 -20.34
CA ARG A 14 8.54 4.38 -20.44
C ARG A 14 7.96 4.34 -19.03
N ILE A 15 6.69 4.72 -18.93
CA ILE A 15 6.00 4.77 -17.65
C ILE A 15 5.94 3.36 -17.01
N GLU A 16 5.78 2.35 -17.84
CA GLU A 16 5.74 0.95 -17.43
C GLU A 16 7.11 0.40 -17.00
N ASP A 17 8.20 1.08 -17.34
CA ASP A 17 9.57 0.64 -17.05
C ASP A 17 10.17 1.31 -15.80
N LEU A 18 9.42 2.22 -15.16
CA LEU A 18 9.92 2.94 -13.99
C LEU A 18 9.96 2.00 -12.78
N SER A 19 11.15 1.71 -12.25
CA SER A 19 11.32 0.93 -11.01
C SER A 19 10.63 1.61 -9.81
N ILE A 20 10.17 0.81 -8.83
CA ILE A 20 9.57 1.31 -7.59
C ILE A 20 10.46 2.35 -6.90
N ASP A 21 11.76 2.09 -6.75
CA ASP A 21 12.69 2.98 -6.05
C ASP A 21 12.79 4.37 -6.70
N LYS A 22 12.86 4.44 -8.03
CA LYS A 22 12.86 5.70 -8.77
C LYS A 22 11.54 6.44 -8.64
N GLY A 23 10.42 5.72 -8.79
CA GLY A 23 9.09 6.32 -8.66
C GLY A 23 8.85 6.89 -7.26
N THR A 24 9.20 6.15 -6.22
CA THR A 24 9.20 6.61 -4.82
C THR A 24 10.01 7.88 -4.63
N GLN A 25 11.26 7.94 -5.14
CA GLN A 25 12.09 9.15 -5.03
C GLN A 25 11.47 10.35 -5.75
N ILE A 26 10.83 10.14 -6.90
CA ILE A 26 10.16 11.20 -7.67
C ILE A 26 8.95 11.73 -6.90
N GLU A 27 8.14 10.85 -6.32
CA GLU A 27 6.96 11.21 -5.54
C GLU A 27 7.32 11.99 -4.27
N GLN A 28 8.35 11.55 -3.53
CA GLN A 28 8.87 12.29 -2.37
C GLN A 28 9.37 13.70 -2.71
N ILE A 29 9.82 13.92 -3.95
CA ILE A 29 10.16 15.26 -4.43
C ILE A 29 8.88 16.05 -4.76
N ARG A 30 7.86 15.39 -5.33
CA ARG A 30 6.59 15.98 -5.77
C ARG A 30 5.68 16.41 -4.63
N GLU A 31 5.71 15.72 -3.49
CA GLU A 31 4.91 16.06 -2.29
C GLU A 31 5.21 17.43 -1.70
N LYS A 32 6.24 18.12 -2.19
CA LYS A 32 6.52 19.50 -1.78
C LYS A 32 5.59 20.46 -2.51
N ASP A 33 4.82 21.22 -1.73
CA ASP A 33 4.06 22.36 -2.24
C ASP A 33 4.96 23.26 -3.10
N ASN A 34 4.52 23.54 -4.32
CA ASN A 34 5.23 24.37 -5.31
C ASN A 34 6.61 23.84 -5.71
N LEU A 35 6.63 22.83 -6.58
CA LEU A 35 7.85 22.31 -7.20
C LEU A 35 8.72 23.42 -7.82
N LYS A 36 9.90 23.63 -7.26
CA LYS A 36 10.88 24.60 -7.77
C LYS A 36 11.67 23.98 -8.93
N LEU A 37 12.29 24.82 -9.77
CA LEU A 37 13.12 24.35 -10.89
C LEU A 37 14.20 23.33 -10.44
N LYS A 38 14.81 23.55 -9.28
CA LYS A 38 15.81 22.62 -8.72
C LYS A 38 15.24 21.22 -8.47
N ASP A 39 13.96 21.13 -8.09
CA ASP A 39 13.29 19.87 -7.77
C ASP A 39 12.91 19.16 -9.09
N ILE A 40 12.42 19.90 -10.09
CA ILE A 40 12.21 19.38 -11.46
C ILE A 40 13.51 18.82 -12.06
N LYS A 41 14.64 19.54 -11.92
CA LYS A 41 15.94 19.06 -12.39
C LYS A 41 16.39 17.79 -11.66
N ARG A 42 16.08 17.64 -10.37
CA ARG A 42 16.33 16.40 -9.61
C ARG A 42 15.46 15.24 -10.10
N ILE A 43 14.21 15.48 -10.45
CA ILE A 43 13.34 14.47 -11.06
C ILE A 43 13.95 13.96 -12.38
N PHE A 44 14.41 14.86 -13.26
CA PHE A 44 15.09 14.44 -14.50
C PHE A 44 16.39 13.69 -14.26
N THR A 45 17.15 14.07 -13.22
CA THR A 45 18.36 13.33 -12.79
C THR A 45 18.03 11.88 -12.47
N ILE A 46 16.91 11.63 -11.77
CA ILE A 46 16.43 10.28 -11.41
C ILE A 46 15.89 9.53 -12.63
N LEU A 47 15.09 10.19 -13.47
CA LEU A 47 14.50 9.56 -14.65
C LEU A 47 15.56 9.11 -15.67
N LEU A 48 16.61 9.93 -15.86
CA LEU A 48 17.61 9.73 -16.89
C LEU A 48 18.90 9.05 -16.40
N ASP A 49 18.99 8.72 -15.11
CA ASP A 49 20.20 8.19 -14.46
C ASP A 49 21.47 9.03 -14.77
N CYS A 50 21.33 10.35 -14.80
CA CYS A 50 22.43 11.24 -15.18
C CYS A 50 22.80 12.21 -14.05
N PRO A 51 24.08 12.62 -13.91
CA PRO A 51 24.50 13.60 -12.93
C PRO A 51 23.73 14.93 -13.02
N LEU A 52 23.39 15.51 -11.87
CA LEU A 52 22.69 16.81 -11.80
C LEU A 52 23.47 17.93 -12.51
N VAL A 53 24.81 17.84 -12.55
CA VAL A 53 25.68 18.78 -13.29
C VAL A 53 25.33 18.82 -14.77
N GLU A 54 24.95 17.70 -15.38
CA GLU A 54 24.57 17.64 -16.79
C GLU A 54 23.17 18.24 -17.01
N ILE A 55 22.19 17.87 -16.18
CA ILE A 55 20.85 18.47 -16.22
C ILE A 55 20.88 19.97 -15.98
N ASN A 56 21.83 20.46 -15.17
CA ASN A 56 21.99 21.89 -14.92
C ASN A 56 22.36 22.70 -16.16
N LYS A 57 22.94 22.06 -17.20
CA LYS A 57 23.26 22.70 -18.48
C LYS A 57 22.03 22.93 -19.35
N VAL A 58 20.94 22.19 -19.11
CA VAL A 58 19.69 22.35 -19.87
C VAL A 58 19.00 23.65 -19.46
N GLU A 59 18.53 24.39 -20.47
CA GLU A 59 17.82 25.66 -20.28
C GLU A 59 16.55 25.44 -19.46
N GLU A 60 16.24 26.37 -18.55
CA GLU A 60 15.04 26.31 -17.69
C GLU A 60 13.76 26.12 -18.51
N ARG A 61 13.60 26.90 -19.59
CA ARG A 61 12.41 26.82 -20.43
C ARG A 61 12.21 25.42 -21.03
N GLN A 62 13.30 24.78 -21.46
CA GLN A 62 13.24 23.43 -22.04
C GLN A 62 12.90 22.39 -20.97
N ILE A 63 13.53 22.45 -19.80
CA ILE A 63 13.23 21.56 -18.66
C ILE A 63 11.75 21.63 -18.28
N ARG A 64 11.18 22.85 -18.20
CA ARG A 64 9.76 23.03 -17.87
C ARG A 64 8.85 22.46 -18.94
N LEU A 65 9.10 22.77 -20.21
CA LEU A 65 8.34 22.20 -21.33
C LEU A 65 8.39 20.67 -21.33
N LEU A 66 9.55 20.06 -21.04
CA LEU A 66 9.64 18.61 -20.93
C LEU A 66 8.81 18.10 -19.76
N PHE A 67 8.93 18.73 -18.59
CA PHE A 67 8.21 18.36 -17.37
C PHE A 67 6.70 18.39 -17.56
N ASP A 68 6.17 19.47 -18.13
CA ASP A 68 4.72 19.66 -18.35
C ASP A 68 4.14 18.64 -19.34
N ASN A 69 4.98 18.01 -20.18
CA ASN A 69 4.57 16.98 -21.14
C ASN A 69 4.84 15.54 -20.64
N LEU A 70 5.31 15.36 -19.40
CA LEU A 70 5.54 14.02 -18.85
C LEU A 70 4.19 13.41 -18.41
N ILE A 71 3.75 12.40 -19.16
CA ILE A 71 2.58 11.54 -18.82
C ILE A 71 2.74 10.89 -17.43
N PHE A 72 3.97 10.80 -16.91
CA PHE A 72 4.27 10.35 -15.55
C PHE A 72 3.45 11.03 -14.45
N PHE A 73 3.02 12.27 -14.68
CA PHE A 73 2.27 13.06 -13.71
C PHE A 73 0.78 13.18 -14.05
N ASP A 74 0.34 12.53 -15.13
CA ASP A 74 -1.05 12.53 -15.51
C ASP A 74 -1.82 11.50 -14.66
N ASN A 75 -2.49 11.98 -13.62
CA ASN A 75 -3.33 11.15 -12.76
C ASN A 75 -4.57 10.59 -13.48
N THR A 76 -4.86 11.03 -14.71
CA THR A 76 -5.98 10.53 -15.52
C THR A 76 -5.60 9.33 -16.39
N ALA A 77 -4.31 8.99 -16.48
CA ALA A 77 -3.84 7.87 -17.26
C ALA A 77 -4.41 6.54 -16.72
N GLN A 78 -5.22 5.87 -17.54
CA GLN A 78 -5.79 4.57 -17.19
C GLN A 78 -4.81 3.45 -17.54
N PHE A 79 -4.44 2.69 -16.52
CA PHE A 79 -3.60 1.51 -16.69
C PHE A 79 -4.37 0.25 -16.29
N PRO A 80 -4.22 -0.85 -17.03
CA PRO A 80 -4.89 -2.10 -16.69
C PRO A 80 -4.32 -2.66 -15.37
N VAL A 81 -5.23 -3.07 -14.48
CA VAL A 81 -4.86 -3.78 -13.26
C VAL A 81 -4.25 -5.13 -13.62
N ILE A 82 -3.04 -5.39 -13.12
CA ILE A 82 -2.36 -6.67 -13.32
C ILE A 82 -2.92 -7.67 -12.31
N LYS A 83 -3.68 -8.65 -12.80
CA LYS A 83 -4.26 -9.68 -11.93
C LYS A 83 -3.25 -10.72 -11.47
N SER A 84 -2.25 -10.99 -12.30
CA SER A 84 -1.26 -12.01 -12.05
C SER A 84 0.02 -11.78 -12.86
N PHE A 85 1.15 -12.25 -12.35
CA PHE A 85 2.43 -12.23 -13.05
C PHE A 85 3.38 -13.31 -12.52
N TYR A 86 4.50 -13.54 -13.21
CA TYR A 86 5.48 -14.56 -12.85
C TYR A 86 6.80 -13.92 -12.40
N ILE A 87 7.31 -14.37 -11.26
CA ILE A 87 8.67 -14.07 -10.81
C ILE A 87 9.39 -15.40 -10.58
N ASN A 88 10.56 -15.59 -11.20
CA ASN A 88 11.38 -16.80 -11.03
C ASN A 88 10.59 -18.13 -11.17
N GLY A 89 9.66 -18.18 -12.13
CA GLY A 89 8.81 -19.35 -12.39
C GLY A 89 7.67 -19.57 -11.40
N ARG A 90 7.47 -18.66 -10.44
CA ARG A 90 6.35 -18.67 -9.48
C ARG A 90 5.32 -17.63 -9.88
N GLU A 91 4.07 -18.06 -10.00
CA GLU A 91 2.92 -17.18 -10.29
C GLU A 91 2.47 -16.48 -9.00
N PHE A 92 2.29 -15.16 -9.10
CA PHE A 92 1.72 -14.31 -8.06
C PHE A 92 0.38 -13.77 -8.55
N ASN A 93 -0.63 -13.80 -7.68
CA ASN A 93 -1.95 -13.27 -7.95
C ASN A 93 -2.26 -12.10 -7.01
N LEU A 94 -2.95 -11.11 -7.56
CA LEU A 94 -3.61 -10.09 -6.78
C LEU A 94 -4.60 -10.79 -5.82
N ILE A 95 -4.56 -10.39 -4.56
CA ILE A 95 -5.43 -10.90 -3.51
C ILE A 95 -6.89 -10.63 -3.87
N ASP A 96 -7.76 -11.59 -3.56
CA ASP A 96 -9.19 -11.40 -3.63
C ASP A 96 -9.66 -10.50 -2.48
N PHE A 97 -9.91 -9.24 -2.79
CA PHE A 97 -10.37 -8.24 -1.82
C PHE A 97 -11.65 -8.69 -1.10
N GLU A 98 -12.56 -9.37 -1.78
CA GLU A 98 -13.81 -9.85 -1.19
C GLU A 98 -13.59 -10.89 -0.09
N ASN A 99 -12.47 -11.63 -0.17
CA ASN A 99 -12.05 -12.66 0.76
C ASN A 99 -10.84 -12.24 1.61
N MET A 100 -10.53 -10.94 1.68
CA MET A 100 -9.42 -10.41 2.47
C MET A 100 -9.63 -10.70 3.96
N THR A 101 -8.59 -11.23 4.61
CA THR A 101 -8.64 -11.47 6.05
C THR A 101 -8.45 -10.18 6.84
N VAL A 102 -8.93 -10.17 8.09
CA VAL A 102 -8.67 -9.08 9.03
C VAL A 102 -7.18 -8.79 9.15
N LYS A 103 -6.34 -9.82 9.27
CA LYS A 103 -4.88 -9.63 9.37
C LYS A 103 -4.32 -8.86 8.18
N GLU A 104 -4.70 -9.24 6.96
CA GLU A 104 -4.19 -8.60 5.74
C GLU A 104 -4.65 -7.16 5.63
N PHE A 105 -5.91 -6.90 5.95
CA PHE A 105 -6.46 -5.55 5.97
C PHE A 105 -5.74 -4.66 7.00
N VAL A 106 -5.56 -5.14 8.23
CA VAL A 106 -4.89 -4.39 9.30
C VAL A 106 -3.41 -4.17 9.01
N ASP A 107 -2.72 -5.17 8.47
CA ASP A 107 -1.33 -5.02 8.07
C ASP A 107 -1.19 -3.97 6.95
N LEU A 108 -2.09 -3.98 5.95
CA LEU A 108 -2.11 -2.94 4.91
C LEU A 108 -2.37 -1.55 5.48
N ASP A 109 -3.40 -1.41 6.31
CA ASP A 109 -3.74 -0.15 6.97
C ASP A 109 -2.56 0.40 7.80
N TYR A 110 -1.87 -0.47 8.51
CA TYR A 110 -0.66 -0.12 9.25
C TYR A 110 0.46 0.38 8.33
N PHE A 111 0.80 -0.34 7.25
CA PHE A 111 1.87 0.09 6.35
C PHE A 111 1.55 1.39 5.61
N LEU A 112 0.27 1.61 5.30
CA LEU A 112 -0.19 2.84 4.66
C LEU A 112 -0.11 4.06 5.58
N THR A 113 -0.39 3.88 6.87
CA THR A 113 -0.32 4.98 7.86
C THR A 113 1.08 5.33 8.33
N GLN A 114 2.06 4.42 8.19
CA GLN A 114 3.45 4.71 8.58
C GLN A 114 4.18 5.54 7.52
N ASP A 115 4.25 5.02 6.29
CA ASP A 115 4.89 5.66 5.13
C ASP A 115 4.66 4.75 3.91
N VAL A 116 3.76 5.15 3.00
CA VAL A 116 3.42 4.33 1.83
C VAL A 116 4.66 4.00 1.00
N TYR A 117 5.54 4.98 0.79
CA TYR A 117 6.66 4.85 -0.12
C TYR A 117 7.74 3.92 0.41
N ASN A 118 8.03 4.01 1.71
CA ASN A 118 8.99 3.13 2.36
C ASN A 118 8.45 1.72 2.58
N ASN A 119 7.13 1.52 2.54
CA ASN A 119 6.49 0.22 2.76
C ASN A 119 5.90 -0.41 1.49
N TYR A 120 6.25 0.07 0.29
CA TYR A 120 5.72 -0.49 -0.97
C TYR A 120 5.94 -2.00 -1.08
N SER A 121 7.09 -2.50 -0.64
CA SER A 121 7.42 -3.92 -0.77
C SER A 121 6.56 -4.78 0.15
N GLU A 122 6.29 -4.29 1.36
CA GLU A 122 5.39 -4.90 2.35
C GLU A 122 3.95 -4.90 1.86
N ILE A 123 3.49 -3.76 1.34
CA ILE A 123 2.16 -3.59 0.74
C ILE A 123 1.97 -4.58 -0.41
N LEU A 124 2.92 -4.62 -1.36
CA LEU A 124 2.87 -5.52 -2.51
C LEU A 124 2.94 -6.99 -2.10
N ASN A 125 3.68 -7.35 -1.06
CA ASN A 125 3.74 -8.73 -0.57
C ASN A 125 2.42 -9.19 0.08
N ILE A 126 1.57 -8.26 0.54
CA ILE A 126 0.22 -8.58 1.00
C ILE A 126 -0.74 -8.64 -0.19
N LEU A 127 -0.66 -7.65 -1.08
CA LEU A 127 -1.55 -7.54 -2.24
C LEU A 127 -1.29 -8.63 -3.29
N TYR A 128 -0.06 -9.08 -3.46
CA TYR A 128 0.31 -10.16 -4.37
C TYR A 128 0.79 -11.38 -3.62
N LYS A 129 0.02 -12.46 -3.73
CA LYS A 129 0.34 -13.74 -3.08
C LYS A 129 0.77 -14.78 -4.10
N PRO A 130 1.77 -15.60 -3.78
CA PRO A 130 2.13 -16.70 -4.64
C PRO A 130 1.00 -17.74 -4.68
N ILE A 131 0.66 -18.23 -5.87
CA ILE A 131 -0.30 -19.32 -6.02
C ILE A 131 0.33 -20.57 -5.42
N LYS A 132 -0.22 -21.03 -4.31
CA LYS A 132 0.05 -22.39 -3.82
C LYS A 132 -0.56 -23.34 -4.85
N SER A 133 0.25 -24.21 -5.45
CA SER A 133 -0.19 -25.18 -6.44
C SER A 133 -1.54 -25.80 -6.04
N LYS A 134 -2.51 -25.85 -6.95
CA LYS A 134 -3.89 -26.32 -6.76
C LYS A 134 -4.05 -27.72 -6.11
N ASN A 135 -2.96 -28.42 -5.82
CA ASN A 135 -2.91 -29.74 -5.19
C ASN A 135 -2.71 -29.74 -3.66
N SER A 136 -2.64 -28.58 -2.98
CA SER A 136 -2.55 -28.56 -1.51
C SER A 136 -3.89 -28.24 -0.85
N ASN A 137 -4.85 -29.17 -0.99
CA ASN A 137 -5.90 -29.35 0.01
C ASN A 137 -5.24 -29.73 1.34
N SER A 138 -4.83 -28.74 2.15
CA SER A 138 -4.69 -28.78 3.62
C SER A 138 -3.54 -27.90 4.11
N ILE A 139 -3.79 -26.63 4.45
CA ILE A 139 -3.03 -25.93 5.51
C ILE A 139 -3.99 -25.04 6.32
N TYR A 140 -5.01 -25.67 6.91
CA TYR A 140 -5.78 -25.09 8.02
C TYR A 140 -5.70 -26.03 9.23
N THR A 141 -4.50 -26.43 9.65
CA THR A 141 -4.35 -27.36 10.80
C THR A 141 -3.08 -27.19 11.64
N ASN A 142 -2.36 -26.06 11.60
CA ASN A 142 -1.11 -25.96 12.40
C ASN A 142 -1.01 -24.83 13.44
N THR A 143 -2.05 -24.01 13.62
CA THR A 143 -2.05 -22.99 14.69
C THR A 143 -2.38 -23.60 16.06
N TYR A 144 -3.32 -24.56 16.12
CA TYR A 144 -3.81 -25.14 17.38
C TYR A 144 -2.73 -25.96 18.13
N ASN A 145 -1.82 -26.63 17.41
CA ASN A 145 -0.75 -27.43 18.03
C ASN A 145 0.41 -26.58 18.56
N ARG A 146 0.59 -25.35 18.06
CA ARG A 146 1.63 -24.42 18.53
C ARG A 146 1.26 -23.73 19.84
N ILE A 147 -0.02 -23.57 20.14
CA ILE A 147 -0.52 -22.80 21.31
C ILE A 147 -0.33 -23.56 22.63
N LYS A 148 -0.27 -24.91 22.62
CA LYS A 148 -0.03 -25.70 23.85
C LYS A 148 1.37 -25.49 24.47
N SER A 149 2.35 -25.00 23.72
CA SER A 149 3.73 -24.84 24.22
C SER A 149 4.06 -23.45 24.80
N PHE A 150 3.14 -22.48 24.77
CA PHE A 150 3.44 -21.07 25.11
C PHE A 150 2.94 -20.58 26.48
N LYS A 151 2.48 -21.48 27.36
CA LYS A 151 1.75 -21.12 28.59
C LYS A 151 2.46 -20.20 29.62
N ASN A 152 3.71 -19.78 29.46
CA ASN A 152 4.43 -19.03 30.51
C ASN A 152 5.37 -17.91 30.01
N ARG A 153 5.07 -17.17 28.94
CA ARG A 153 5.83 -15.95 28.60
C ARG A 153 4.90 -14.78 28.28
N THR A 154 5.06 -13.69 29.00
CA THR A 154 4.53 -12.37 28.64
C THR A 154 5.18 -11.98 27.31
N LEU A 155 4.43 -12.08 26.23
CA LEU A 155 4.89 -11.71 24.89
C LEU A 155 4.62 -10.23 24.69
N CYS A 156 5.67 -9.41 24.71
CA CYS A 156 5.70 -8.22 23.88
C CYS A 156 5.52 -8.68 22.43
N TYR A 157 4.72 -7.97 21.65
CA TYR A 157 4.67 -8.15 20.19
C TYR A 157 6.04 -7.72 19.60
N SER A 158 7.07 -8.56 19.76
CA SER A 158 8.02 -8.74 18.70
C SER A 158 7.44 -9.83 17.82
N SER A 159 7.29 -9.56 16.54
CA SER A 159 6.97 -10.60 15.57
C SER A 159 8.06 -11.67 15.69
N ASN A 160 7.74 -12.77 16.37
CA ASN A 160 8.54 -14.00 16.33
C ASN A 160 8.31 -14.65 14.96
N GLU A 161 8.59 -13.91 13.89
CA GLU A 161 8.80 -14.47 12.56
C GLU A 161 9.97 -15.45 12.72
N THR A 162 9.72 -16.71 12.38
CA THR A 162 10.79 -17.69 12.32
C THR A 162 11.85 -17.18 11.34
N ALA A 163 13.13 -17.52 11.53
CA ALA A 163 14.20 -17.10 10.62
C ALA A 163 13.85 -17.38 9.14
N THR A 164 13.14 -18.49 8.89
CA THR A 164 12.60 -18.85 7.58
C THR A 164 11.53 -17.89 7.06
N THR A 165 10.62 -17.42 7.92
CA THR A 165 9.60 -16.41 7.55
C THR A 165 10.24 -15.06 7.25
N LYS A 166 11.23 -14.64 8.04
CA LYS A 166 12.01 -13.42 7.78
C LYS A 166 12.72 -13.49 6.44
N GLN A 167 13.40 -14.60 6.18
CA GLN A 167 14.14 -14.81 4.94
C GLN A 167 13.23 -14.77 3.70
N ILE A 168 12.08 -15.47 3.73
CA ILE A 168 11.12 -15.46 2.62
C ILE A 168 10.56 -14.05 2.37
N LYS A 169 10.34 -13.28 3.45
CA LYS A 169 9.85 -11.90 3.35
C LYS A 169 10.88 -11.01 2.65
N THR A 170 12.15 -11.08 3.05
CA THR A 170 13.23 -10.30 2.44
C THR A 170 13.47 -10.71 0.98
N GLU A 171 13.41 -12.00 0.66
CA GLU A 171 13.54 -12.48 -0.72
C GLU A 171 12.41 -11.92 -1.61
N ASN A 172 11.14 -11.98 -1.17
CA ASN A 172 10.03 -11.43 -1.95
C ASN A 172 10.11 -9.90 -2.11
N GLN A 173 10.60 -9.17 -1.12
CA GLN A 173 10.68 -7.71 -1.16
C GLN A 173 11.59 -7.22 -2.30
N GLU A 174 12.78 -7.80 -2.40
CA GLU A 174 13.71 -7.45 -3.49
C GLU A 174 13.17 -7.92 -4.85
N LEU A 175 12.48 -9.06 -4.90
CA LEU A 175 11.83 -9.53 -6.12
C LEU A 175 10.76 -8.56 -6.66
N PHE A 176 9.93 -7.96 -5.80
CA PHE A 176 8.93 -7.01 -6.28
C PHE A 176 9.57 -5.74 -6.85
N LYS A 177 10.67 -5.25 -6.27
CA LYS A 177 11.40 -4.09 -6.79
C LYS A 177 11.96 -4.30 -8.19
N GLU A 178 12.39 -5.53 -8.50
CA GLU A 178 12.97 -5.89 -9.80
C GLU A 178 11.92 -6.20 -10.88
N HIS A 179 10.72 -6.64 -10.48
CA HIS A 179 9.74 -7.21 -11.40
C HIS A 179 8.41 -6.46 -11.51
N ILE A 180 8.10 -5.57 -10.57
CA ILE A 180 6.92 -4.69 -10.61
C ILE A 180 7.40 -3.26 -10.88
N SER A 181 6.74 -2.60 -11.83
CA SER A 181 6.98 -1.17 -12.04
C SER A 181 6.24 -0.32 -11.01
N TYR A 182 6.77 0.87 -10.74
CA TYR A 182 6.16 1.83 -9.83
C TYR A 182 4.69 2.09 -10.15
N PHE A 183 4.33 2.22 -11.43
CA PHE A 183 2.95 2.47 -11.83
C PHE A 183 2.05 1.27 -11.53
N GLN A 184 2.50 0.05 -11.81
CA GLN A 184 1.76 -1.16 -11.46
C GLN A 184 1.50 -1.23 -9.95
N ALA A 185 2.50 -0.88 -9.13
CA ALA A 185 2.34 -0.81 -7.69
C ALA A 185 1.32 0.26 -7.26
N LYS A 186 1.40 1.46 -7.84
CA LYS A 186 0.50 2.58 -7.57
C LYS A 186 -0.95 2.25 -7.94
N ILE A 187 -1.19 1.63 -9.09
CA ILE A 187 -2.54 1.23 -9.55
C ILE A 187 -3.16 0.22 -8.58
N VAL A 188 -2.39 -0.80 -8.18
CA VAL A 188 -2.88 -1.85 -7.29
C VAL A 188 -3.19 -1.29 -5.90
N LEU A 189 -2.36 -0.37 -5.42
CA LEU A 189 -2.63 0.39 -4.22
C LEU A 189 -3.91 1.22 -4.36
N PHE A 190 -4.08 1.95 -5.46
CA PHE A 190 -5.30 2.72 -5.72
C PHE A 190 -6.55 1.82 -5.73
N CYS A 191 -6.50 0.66 -6.37
CA CYS A 191 -7.60 -0.32 -6.34
C CYS A 191 -7.92 -0.79 -4.91
N PHE A 192 -6.91 -0.99 -4.07
CA PHE A 192 -7.12 -1.33 -2.67
C PHE A 192 -7.78 -0.18 -1.90
N LEU A 193 -7.32 1.06 -2.08
CA LEU A 193 -7.89 2.24 -1.41
C LEU A 193 -9.34 2.50 -1.84
N ASP A 194 -9.63 2.35 -3.13
CA ASP A 194 -10.99 2.48 -3.68
C ASP A 194 -11.92 1.41 -3.10
N TRP A 195 -11.47 0.15 -3.10
CA TRP A 195 -12.22 -0.93 -2.45
C TRP A 195 -12.40 -0.70 -0.94
N LYS A 196 -11.36 -0.23 -0.23
CA LYS A 196 -11.42 0.13 1.20
C LYS A 196 -12.46 1.21 1.46
N ARG A 197 -12.53 2.24 0.61
CA ARG A 197 -13.57 3.29 0.69
C ARG A 197 -14.96 2.69 0.45
N SER A 198 -15.11 1.87 -0.59
CA SER A 198 -16.38 1.22 -0.92
C SER A 198 -16.89 0.36 0.23
N ILE A 199 -16.03 -0.47 0.84
CA ILE A 199 -16.45 -1.35 1.95
C ILE A 199 -16.74 -0.55 3.24
N TYR A 200 -16.16 0.64 3.43
CA TYR A 200 -16.57 1.51 4.54
C TYR A 200 -17.94 2.15 4.29
N ASN A 201 -18.19 2.61 3.06
CA ASN A 201 -19.49 3.14 2.65
C ASN A 201 -20.60 2.10 2.84
N ASP A 202 -20.37 0.85 2.40
CA ASP A 202 -21.33 -0.26 2.52
C ASP A 202 -21.76 -0.54 3.98
N TYR A 203 -20.92 -0.14 4.93
CA TYR A 203 -21.10 -0.36 6.36
C TYR A 203 -21.48 0.90 7.12
N GLY A 204 -21.65 2.05 6.44
CA GLY A 204 -21.94 3.33 7.07
C GLY A 204 -20.82 3.82 7.99
N LEU A 205 -19.57 3.38 7.74
CA LEU A 205 -18.40 3.75 8.54
C LEU A 205 -17.69 5.00 8.02
N THR A 206 -18.02 5.45 6.82
CA THR A 206 -17.64 6.77 6.31
C THR A 206 -18.57 7.83 6.86
N ARG A 207 -18.02 8.83 7.54
CA ARG A 207 -18.77 10.08 7.75
C ARG A 207 -18.68 10.88 6.47
N GLU A 208 -19.83 11.24 5.89
CA GLU A 208 -19.87 12.25 4.82
C GLU A 208 -19.36 13.56 5.44
N GLU A 209 -18.11 13.91 5.18
CA GLU A 209 -17.70 15.30 5.32
C GLU A 209 -18.41 16.06 4.20
N GLU A 210 -19.18 17.08 4.54
CA GLU A 210 -19.74 17.97 3.53
C GLU A 210 -18.57 18.49 2.69
N PRO A 211 -18.60 18.32 1.36
CA PRO A 211 -17.49 18.71 0.52
C PRO A 211 -17.26 20.22 0.67
N THR A 212 -16.14 20.59 1.29
CA THR A 212 -15.63 21.95 1.18
C THR A 212 -15.26 22.19 -0.28
N GLU A 213 -15.63 23.33 -0.85
CA GLU A 213 -15.50 23.67 -2.29
C GLU A 213 -14.04 23.71 -2.83
N GLU A 214 -13.05 23.22 -2.09
CA GLU A 214 -11.67 23.11 -2.50
C GLU A 214 -11.23 21.63 -2.47
N THR A 215 -10.57 21.21 -3.55
CA THR A 215 -9.75 19.99 -3.75
C THR A 215 -10.37 18.69 -4.28
N GLU A 216 -10.67 18.66 -5.59
CA GLU A 216 -10.67 17.41 -6.40
C GLU A 216 -9.25 16.85 -6.67
N GLU A 217 -8.18 17.60 -6.33
CA GLU A 217 -6.78 17.19 -6.60
C GLU A 217 -6.04 16.54 -5.40
N GLU A 218 -6.66 16.40 -4.22
CA GLU A 218 -6.03 15.86 -2.99
C GLU A 218 -6.35 14.38 -2.69
N ILE A 219 -6.58 13.56 -3.71
CA ILE A 219 -7.00 12.15 -3.52
C ILE A 219 -5.89 11.22 -2.94
N ILE A 220 -4.67 11.70 -2.70
CA ILE A 220 -3.56 10.87 -2.18
C ILE A 220 -3.13 11.22 -0.74
N VAL A 221 -3.53 12.37 -0.17
CA VAL A 221 -3.09 12.79 1.19
C VAL A 221 -4.24 13.32 2.05
N ALA A 222 -5.49 12.95 1.75
CA ALA A 222 -6.57 13.13 2.71
C ALA A 222 -6.36 12.14 3.88
N GLU A 223 -5.65 12.61 4.90
CA GLU A 223 -5.77 12.08 6.25
C GLU A 223 -7.26 11.93 6.56
N ASP A 224 -7.65 10.69 6.84
CA ASP A 224 -9.00 10.23 7.12
C ASP A 224 -9.51 10.94 8.41
N ASN A 225 -10.01 12.18 8.26
CA ASN A 225 -10.62 12.97 9.34
C ASN A 225 -12.03 12.47 9.73
N THR A 226 -12.40 11.27 9.30
CA THR A 226 -13.61 10.62 9.77
C THR A 226 -13.43 10.20 11.23
N GLU A 227 -14.11 10.84 12.18
CA GLU A 227 -14.15 10.46 13.60
C GLU A 227 -14.86 9.08 13.85
N SER A 228 -14.40 7.99 13.25
CA SER A 228 -14.83 6.62 13.54
C SER A 228 -14.02 6.03 14.71
N MET A 229 -14.51 4.99 15.40
CA MET A 229 -13.68 4.29 16.39
C MET A 229 -12.37 3.74 15.78
N SER A 230 -12.39 3.40 14.48
CA SER A 230 -11.22 2.94 13.73
C SER A 230 -10.19 4.04 13.48
N SER A 231 -10.59 5.29 13.26
CA SER A 231 -9.63 6.39 13.06
C SER A 231 -9.02 6.86 14.37
N TYR A 232 -9.79 6.88 15.47
CA TYR A 232 -9.28 7.30 16.78
C TYR A 232 -8.35 6.28 17.44
N TRP A 233 -8.61 4.98 17.25
CA TRP A 233 -7.90 3.93 17.99
C TRP A 233 -7.14 2.94 17.12
N GLY A 234 -7.36 2.97 15.79
CA GLY A 234 -6.84 1.96 14.86
C GLY A 234 -7.58 0.61 14.97
N PHE A 235 -7.58 -0.17 13.89
CA PHE A 235 -8.18 -1.53 13.89
C PHE A 235 -7.59 -2.45 14.95
N TYR A 236 -6.31 -2.24 15.31
CA TYR A 236 -5.66 -3.03 16.33
C TYR A 236 -6.36 -2.91 17.69
N HIS A 237 -6.79 -1.70 18.05
CA HIS A 237 -7.52 -1.48 19.30
C HIS A 237 -8.94 -2.04 19.25
N ILE A 238 -9.62 -1.91 18.12
CA ILE A 238 -10.92 -2.55 17.90
C ILE A 238 -10.78 -4.06 18.11
N LEU A 239 -9.75 -4.67 17.54
CA LEU A 239 -9.49 -6.09 17.72
C LEU A 239 -9.19 -6.47 19.16
N GLN A 240 -8.42 -5.68 19.90
CA GLN A 240 -8.22 -5.90 21.34
C GLN A 240 -9.54 -5.84 22.11
N THR A 241 -10.41 -4.89 21.78
CA THR A 241 -11.72 -4.72 22.42
C THR A 241 -12.63 -5.92 22.13
N VAL A 242 -12.76 -6.30 20.86
CA VAL A 242 -13.63 -7.40 20.41
C VAL A 242 -13.11 -8.76 20.89
N SER A 243 -11.79 -8.93 20.99
CA SER A 243 -11.15 -10.14 21.55
C SER A 243 -11.05 -10.14 23.07
N ARG A 244 -11.51 -9.08 23.77
CA ARG A 244 -11.40 -8.95 25.23
C ARG A 244 -9.97 -9.16 25.73
N SER A 245 -8.99 -8.71 24.95
CA SER A 245 -7.56 -8.95 25.19
C SER A 245 -7.16 -10.43 25.29
N ASN A 246 -7.99 -11.35 24.82
CA ASN A 246 -7.69 -12.77 24.74
C ASN A 246 -6.95 -13.06 23.43
N ILE A 247 -5.70 -13.49 23.54
CA ILE A 247 -4.84 -13.74 22.38
C ILE A 247 -5.37 -14.84 21.44
N ILE A 248 -6.08 -15.84 21.98
CA ILE A 248 -6.69 -16.90 21.16
C ILE A 248 -7.85 -16.32 20.36
N GLU A 249 -8.67 -15.47 20.98
CA GLU A 249 -9.76 -14.80 20.27
C GLU A 249 -9.22 -13.80 19.23
N LEU A 250 -8.15 -13.09 19.55
CA LEU A 250 -7.46 -12.19 18.63
C LEU A 250 -6.96 -12.95 17.40
N ASP A 251 -6.26 -14.08 17.60
CA ASP A 251 -5.79 -14.94 16.51
C ASP A 251 -6.95 -15.45 15.64
N VAL A 252 -8.07 -15.82 16.26
CA VAL A 252 -9.28 -16.23 15.54
C VAL A 252 -9.82 -15.08 14.70
N TRP A 253 -9.91 -13.87 15.25
CA TRP A 253 -10.36 -12.69 14.51
C TRP A 253 -9.46 -12.35 13.34
N MET A 254 -8.14 -12.42 13.52
CA MET A 254 -7.15 -12.15 12.48
C MET A 254 -7.32 -13.05 11.23
N GLN A 255 -7.89 -14.24 11.38
CA GLN A 255 -8.14 -15.17 10.28
C GLN A 255 -9.53 -15.03 9.64
N ARG A 256 -10.43 -14.23 10.21
CA ARG A 256 -11.77 -14.02 9.67
C ARG A 256 -11.75 -13.06 8.49
N ASN A 257 -12.83 -13.07 7.71
CA ASN A 257 -13.04 -12.08 6.67
C ASN A 257 -13.23 -10.68 7.31
N ILE A 258 -12.61 -9.65 6.74
CA ILE A 258 -12.71 -8.27 7.23
C ILE A 258 -14.17 -7.79 7.34
N LYS A 259 -15.06 -8.22 6.44
CA LYS A 259 -16.50 -7.92 6.46
C LYS A 259 -17.16 -8.33 7.77
N GLU A 260 -16.68 -9.39 8.44
CA GLU A 260 -17.20 -9.81 9.75
C GLU A 260 -16.81 -8.84 10.87
N LEU A 261 -15.59 -8.30 10.81
CA LEU A 261 -15.13 -7.31 11.78
C LEU A 261 -15.89 -5.99 11.61
N LEU A 262 -16.09 -5.54 10.39
CA LEU A 262 -16.87 -4.33 10.10
C LEU A 262 -18.33 -4.48 10.58
N LYS A 263 -18.97 -5.64 10.36
CA LYS A 263 -20.31 -5.93 10.93
C LYS A 263 -20.31 -5.81 12.45
N ARG A 264 -19.24 -6.28 13.09
CA ARG A 264 -19.12 -6.24 14.54
C ARG A 264 -18.93 -4.82 15.06
N ILE A 265 -18.18 -3.98 14.35
CA ILE A 265 -17.98 -2.57 14.70
C ILE A 265 -19.34 -1.85 14.70
N VAL A 266 -20.08 -1.92 13.59
CA VAL A 266 -21.42 -1.31 13.46
C VAL A 266 -22.34 -1.75 14.59
N TYR A 267 -22.37 -3.06 14.91
CA TYR A 267 -23.18 -3.59 16.01
C TYR A 267 -22.82 -2.99 17.38
N GLU A 268 -21.53 -2.81 17.68
CA GLU A 268 -21.10 -2.22 18.96
C GLU A 268 -21.41 -0.72 19.01
N GLU A 269 -21.29 0.01 17.90
CA GLU A 269 -21.68 1.42 17.81
C GLU A 269 -23.18 1.62 18.05
N ASP A 270 -24.03 0.81 17.41
CA ASP A 270 -25.49 0.81 17.62
C ASP A 270 -25.86 0.53 19.08
N LYS A 271 -25.18 -0.45 19.69
CA LYS A 271 -25.41 -0.84 21.07
C LYS A 271 -25.03 0.29 22.04
N LEU A 272 -23.90 0.96 21.81
CA LEU A 272 -23.49 2.12 22.61
C LEU A 272 -24.44 3.30 22.43
N ALA A 273 -24.94 3.54 21.22
CA ALA A 273 -25.94 4.58 20.95
C ALA A 273 -27.26 4.29 21.68
N PHE A 274 -27.68 3.03 21.75
CA PHE A 274 -28.88 2.62 22.49
C PHE A 274 -28.72 2.83 24.00
N GLN A 275 -27.55 2.54 24.59
CA GLN A 275 -27.29 2.71 26.02
C GLN A 275 -27.27 4.18 26.48
N LYS A 276 -27.07 5.12 25.56
CA LYS A 276 -27.06 6.57 25.84
C LYS A 276 -28.46 7.20 25.82
N LYS A 277 -29.48 6.49 25.33
CA LYS A 277 -30.88 6.93 25.28
C LYS A 277 -31.62 6.50 26.53
#